data_AF-A0A1I6KQW1-F1
#
_entry.id   AF-A0A1I6KQW1-F1
#
_cell.length_a   1.000
_cell.length_b   1.000
_cell.length_c   1.000
_cell.angle_alpha   90.00
_cell.angle_beta   90.00
_cell.angle_gamma   90.00
#
_symmetry.space_group_name_H-M   'P 1'
#
loop_
_entity.id
_entity.type
_entity.pdbx_description
1 polymer ?
#
loop_
_entity_poly.entity_id
_entity_poly.type
_entity_poly.pdbx_seq_one_letter_code
_entity_poly.pdbx_strand_id
1 'polypeptide(L)'
;MTGKINRQYGAHMADTERAPTIVARIRARLKETRADEKLARVDRLLPPPTAQADAPTAPAVSPGEDPADPRIAGLHQEIVRLRSSRDAARGAAHQLRSLSEDPRLTPRRTYRYLRLVMIGAVAAIFLAVGLTWQEYHHLIPTISHFFYTPAGVVFVGSLIAAAAAMLALSGDGVQQVLLDIAAMLVPIIALVPTNADNKILENLRQNVCPDGREVCVPSPFDGYATIGMTVWLIAVPTVLLIALAIGIADRRSSGRFTTQFLWTQGLCWAVWIAVFTWFMWFREAFFAAGHYISAVAFFIVVTLVALWQAILGPLQTRQEIANGEKPTPLQRGLPWVYWFIAALLVGVLFMGAAIFTGLIKPGPDGMFWVEAWGLIGFGVFWLIQTFQKWRVLDA
;
A
#
# COMPACT_ATOMS: atom_id res chain seq x y z
N MET A 1 36.06 11.10 29.33
CA MET A 1 35.71 9.76 28.83
C MET A 1 35.36 9.84 27.34
N THR A 2 36.37 10.04 26.49
CA THR A 2 36.20 10.25 25.04
C THR A 2 37.46 9.74 24.34
N GLY A 3 37.59 8.42 24.19
CA GLY A 3 38.83 7.83 23.66
C GLY A 3 38.79 6.35 23.28
N LYS A 4 37.60 5.77 23.01
CA LYS A 4 37.48 4.34 22.63
C LYS A 4 36.36 4.04 21.61
N ILE A 5 36.14 4.92 20.63
CA ILE A 5 35.19 4.66 19.51
C ILE A 5 35.85 4.96 18.15
N ASN A 6 37.11 4.53 17.95
CA ASN A 6 37.77 4.69 16.65
C ASN A 6 38.61 3.50 16.18
N ARG A 7 38.34 2.29 16.70
CA ARG A 7 39.04 1.06 16.28
C ARG A 7 38.17 -0.02 15.62
N GLN A 8 36.87 0.21 15.45
CA GLN A 8 35.95 -0.82 14.95
C GLN A 8 35.42 -0.56 13.51
N TYR A 9 35.96 0.42 12.80
CA TYR A 9 35.63 0.70 11.39
C TYR A 9 36.72 0.27 10.39
N GLY A 10 37.79 -0.39 10.83
CA GLY A 10 38.94 -0.75 9.98
C GLY A 10 38.89 -2.11 9.27
N ALA A 11 37.83 -2.92 9.45
CA ALA A 11 37.86 -4.34 9.04
C ALA A 11 36.85 -4.74 7.94
N HIS A 12 36.11 -3.80 7.33
CA HIS A 12 35.15 -4.11 6.25
C HIS A 12 35.50 -3.54 4.87
N MET A 13 36.73 -3.05 4.67
CA MET A 13 37.24 -2.57 3.38
C MET A 13 38.14 -3.60 2.67
N ALA A 14 37.77 -4.87 2.70
CA ALA A 14 38.52 -5.96 2.04
C ALA A 14 37.67 -6.81 1.09
N ASP A 15 36.57 -6.26 0.55
CA ASP A 15 35.77 -6.92 -0.48
C ASP A 15 35.53 -5.96 -1.68
N THR A 16 36.62 -5.61 -2.36
CA THR A 16 36.65 -4.74 -3.55
C THR A 16 36.69 -5.53 -4.87
N GLU A 17 36.24 -6.78 -4.91
CA GLU A 17 36.19 -7.56 -6.17
C GLU A 17 34.97 -7.29 -7.06
N ARG A 18 34.01 -6.43 -6.65
CA ARG A 18 32.85 -6.04 -7.47
C ARG A 18 32.96 -4.69 -8.19
N ALA A 19 34.06 -3.97 -8.04
CA ALA A 19 34.33 -2.72 -8.75
C ALA A 19 34.56 -2.83 -10.29
N PRO A 20 34.99 -3.95 -10.90
CA PRO A 20 35.25 -4.01 -12.34
C PRO A 20 33.99 -3.79 -13.18
N THR A 21 32.82 -4.18 -12.67
CA THR A 21 31.55 -4.20 -13.41
C THR A 21 30.96 -2.80 -13.59
N ILE A 22 31.16 -1.90 -12.63
CA ILE A 22 30.63 -0.53 -12.70
C ILE A 22 31.51 0.32 -13.63
N VAL A 23 32.83 0.21 -13.51
CA VAL A 23 33.76 0.92 -14.41
C VAL A 23 33.62 0.41 -15.85
N ALA A 24 33.40 -0.90 -16.05
CA ALA A 24 33.10 -1.46 -17.38
C ALA A 24 31.78 -0.91 -17.95
N ARG A 25 30.71 -0.79 -17.14
CA ARG A 25 29.44 -0.20 -17.58
C ARG A 25 29.55 1.28 -17.90
N ILE A 26 30.28 2.06 -17.10
CA ILE A 26 30.52 3.49 -17.36
C ILE A 26 31.35 3.65 -18.64
N ARG A 27 32.39 2.82 -18.83
CA ARG A 27 33.24 2.86 -20.02
C ARG A 27 32.50 2.42 -21.29
N ALA A 28 31.54 1.48 -21.19
CA ALA A 28 30.63 1.12 -22.28
C ALA A 28 29.68 2.27 -22.63
N ARG A 29 29.11 2.92 -21.61
CA ARG A 29 28.17 4.06 -21.81
C ARG A 29 28.85 5.32 -22.35
N LEU A 30 30.11 5.54 -21.98
CA LEU A 30 30.96 6.59 -22.55
C LEU A 30 31.36 6.29 -23.99
N LYS A 31 31.50 5.01 -24.38
CA LYS A 31 31.72 4.63 -25.79
C LYS A 31 30.47 4.83 -26.63
N GLU A 32 29.29 4.53 -26.11
CA GLU A 32 27.99 4.79 -26.79
C GLU A 32 27.76 6.28 -27.00
N THR A 33 27.94 7.13 -25.98
CA THR A 33 27.78 8.60 -26.12
C THR A 33 28.77 9.21 -27.11
N ARG A 34 30.00 8.71 -27.18
CA ARG A 34 31.00 9.17 -28.17
C ARG A 34 30.70 8.66 -29.58
N ALA A 35 30.02 7.53 -29.72
CA ALA A 35 29.50 7.04 -31.00
C ALA A 35 28.29 7.88 -31.46
N ASP A 36 27.39 8.22 -30.54
CA ASP A 36 26.24 9.10 -30.79
C ASP A 36 26.67 10.53 -31.16
N GLU A 37 27.72 11.05 -30.53
CA GLU A 37 28.28 12.37 -30.87
C GLU A 37 28.92 12.37 -32.28
N LYS A 38 29.62 11.29 -32.66
CA LYS A 38 30.13 11.11 -34.03
C LYS A 38 28.99 10.98 -35.05
N LEU A 39 27.93 10.24 -34.72
CA LEU A 39 26.72 10.11 -35.55
C LEU A 39 25.99 11.45 -35.71
N ALA A 40 25.86 12.24 -34.64
CA ALA A 40 25.26 13.57 -34.68
C ALA A 40 26.12 14.61 -35.43
N ARG A 41 27.43 14.37 -35.56
CA ARG A 41 28.34 15.17 -36.39
C ARG A 41 28.23 14.81 -37.87
N VAL A 42 28.02 13.53 -38.19
CA VAL A 42 27.74 13.06 -39.55
C VAL A 42 26.35 13.51 -40.03
N ASP A 43 25.32 13.40 -39.19
CA ASP A 43 23.95 13.86 -39.51
C ASP A 43 23.89 15.39 -39.73
N ARG A 44 24.84 16.18 -39.19
CA ARG A 44 24.97 17.62 -39.45
C ARG A 44 25.72 17.97 -40.74
N LEU A 45 26.50 17.05 -41.29
CA LEU A 45 27.19 17.21 -42.57
C LEU A 45 26.35 16.71 -43.74
N LEU A 46 25.29 15.96 -43.48
CA LEU A 46 24.30 15.57 -44.47
C LEU A 46 23.30 16.72 -44.68
N PRO A 47 23.01 17.11 -45.94
CA PRO A 47 22.00 18.12 -46.22
C PRO A 47 20.62 17.65 -45.70
N PRO A 48 19.77 18.56 -45.19
CA PRO A 48 18.44 18.21 -44.73
C PRO A 48 17.64 17.58 -45.88
N PRO A 49 16.75 16.60 -45.59
CA PRO A 49 15.92 15.99 -46.61
C PRO A 49 14.99 17.06 -47.18
N THR A 50 15.26 17.47 -48.41
CA THR A 50 14.36 18.35 -49.17
C THR A 50 12.99 17.69 -49.25
N ALA A 51 11.96 18.45 -48.91
CA ALA A 51 10.57 18.08 -49.08
C ALA A 51 10.33 17.52 -50.48
N GLN A 52 9.49 16.47 -50.55
CA GLN A 52 8.96 15.82 -51.75
C GLN A 52 9.01 16.73 -52.99
N ALA A 53 10.05 16.55 -53.80
CA ALA A 53 10.07 16.94 -55.18
C ALA A 53 9.83 15.67 -56.01
N ASP A 54 8.99 15.80 -57.02
CA ASP A 54 8.51 14.75 -57.90
C ASP A 54 9.60 13.77 -58.35
N ALA A 55 9.21 12.50 -58.45
CA ALA A 55 10.04 11.40 -58.89
C ALA A 55 10.85 11.76 -60.15
N PRO A 56 12.20 11.82 -60.08
CA PRO A 56 13.02 11.87 -61.26
C PRO A 56 13.05 10.46 -61.88
N THR A 57 12.69 10.42 -63.16
CA THR A 57 12.98 9.32 -64.08
C THR A 57 14.44 8.89 -63.91
N ALA A 58 14.64 7.59 -63.70
CA ALA A 58 15.94 6.99 -63.49
C ALA A 58 16.93 7.38 -64.60
N PRO A 59 18.11 7.94 -64.29
CA PRO A 59 19.13 8.12 -65.31
C PRO A 59 19.64 6.76 -65.75
N ALA A 60 19.68 6.56 -67.07
CA ALA A 60 20.30 5.40 -67.69
C ALA A 60 21.75 5.28 -67.22
N VAL A 61 22.05 4.17 -66.54
CA VAL A 61 23.39 3.79 -66.10
C VAL A 61 24.26 3.58 -67.36
N SER A 62 25.32 4.38 -67.47
CA SER A 62 26.33 4.23 -68.52
C SER A 62 27.13 2.94 -68.30
N PRO A 63 27.26 2.06 -69.31
CA PRO A 63 28.02 0.82 -69.19
C PRO A 63 29.51 1.11 -69.36
N GLY A 64 30.24 1.35 -68.27
CA GLY A 64 31.68 1.61 -68.36
C GLY A 64 32.49 1.63 -67.06
N GLU A 65 31.90 1.43 -65.88
CA GLU A 65 32.66 1.37 -64.63
C GLU A 65 33.01 -0.07 -64.25
N ASP A 66 34.31 -0.29 -64.06
CA ASP A 66 34.99 -1.54 -63.76
C ASP A 66 34.41 -2.22 -62.50
N PRO A 67 33.87 -3.44 -62.60
CA PRO A 67 33.12 -4.07 -61.54
C PRO A 67 34.05 -4.79 -60.55
N ALA A 68 34.82 -4.07 -59.72
CA ALA A 68 35.31 -4.56 -58.42
C ALA A 68 36.33 -3.60 -57.78
N ASP A 69 35.91 -2.47 -57.22
CA ASP A 69 36.69 -1.89 -56.11
C ASP A 69 36.23 -2.55 -54.78
N PRO A 70 37.02 -3.47 -54.21
CA PRO A 70 36.68 -4.12 -52.94
C PRO A 70 36.50 -3.13 -51.78
N ARG A 71 37.00 -1.90 -51.89
CA ARG A 71 36.80 -0.84 -50.89
C ARG A 71 35.35 -0.33 -50.89
N ILE A 72 34.72 -0.22 -52.05
CA ILE A 72 33.32 0.23 -52.18
C ILE A 72 32.36 -0.86 -51.68
N ALA A 73 32.65 -2.13 -51.97
CA ALA A 73 31.87 -3.26 -51.47
C ALA A 73 31.93 -3.37 -49.93
N GLY A 74 33.10 -3.14 -49.33
CA GLY A 74 33.27 -3.10 -47.87
C GLY A 74 32.49 -1.96 -47.21
N LEU A 75 32.53 -0.76 -47.80
CA LEU A 75 31.80 0.40 -47.29
C LEU A 75 30.28 0.17 -47.32
N HIS A 76 29.77 -0.46 -48.38
CA HIS A 76 28.34 -0.77 -48.50
C HIS A 76 27.88 -1.78 -47.45
N GLN A 77 28.68 -2.82 -47.16
CA GLN A 77 28.37 -3.77 -46.08
C GLN A 77 28.37 -3.11 -44.69
N GLU A 78 29.31 -2.19 -44.45
CA GLU A 78 29.39 -1.49 -43.17
C GLU A 78 28.21 -0.52 -42.97
N ILE A 79 27.79 0.19 -44.01
CA ILE A 79 26.59 1.04 -43.99
C ILE A 79 25.33 0.21 -43.71
N VAL A 80 25.19 -0.97 -44.35
CA VAL A 80 24.03 -1.86 -44.13
C VAL A 80 24.02 -2.39 -42.69
N ARG A 81 25.18 -2.76 -42.14
CA ARG A 81 25.31 -3.21 -40.75
C ARG A 81 24.97 -2.09 -39.75
N LEU A 82 25.43 -0.87 -40.01
CA LEU A 82 25.12 0.29 -39.15
C LEU A 82 23.64 0.65 -39.19
N ARG A 83 22.99 0.61 -40.38
CA ARG A 83 21.53 0.81 -40.49
C ARG A 83 20.74 -0.24 -39.71
N SER A 84 21.06 -1.52 -39.90
CA SER A 84 20.49 -2.64 -39.13
C SER A 84 20.61 -2.43 -37.62
N SER A 85 21.78 -1.99 -37.13
CA SER A 85 21.99 -1.73 -35.71
C SER A 85 21.19 -0.52 -35.19
N ARG A 86 21.04 0.54 -36.00
CA ARG A 86 20.28 1.75 -35.67
C ARG A 86 18.78 1.45 -35.61
N ASP A 87 18.29 0.62 -36.52
CA ASP A 87 16.89 0.20 -36.55
C ASP A 87 16.55 -0.74 -35.38
N ALA A 88 17.46 -1.66 -35.02
CA ALA A 88 17.32 -2.48 -33.81
C ALA A 88 17.31 -1.65 -32.52
N ALA A 89 18.19 -0.64 -32.41
CA ALA A 89 18.22 0.27 -31.26
C ALA A 89 16.96 1.13 -31.17
N ARG A 90 16.44 1.62 -32.31
CA ARG A 90 15.17 2.36 -32.37
C ARG A 90 13.98 1.48 -31.98
N GLY A 91 13.95 0.23 -32.44
CA GLY A 91 12.93 -0.75 -32.03
C GLY A 91 12.93 -1.01 -30.53
N ALA A 92 14.11 -1.24 -29.94
CA ALA A 92 14.26 -1.45 -28.49
C ALA A 92 13.85 -0.22 -27.67
N ALA A 93 14.22 0.99 -28.12
CA ALA A 93 13.83 2.23 -27.46
C ALA A 93 12.30 2.47 -27.53
N HIS A 94 11.68 2.19 -28.67
CA HIS A 94 10.23 2.30 -28.83
C HIS A 94 9.49 1.28 -27.94
N GLN A 95 10.03 0.06 -27.82
CA GLN A 95 9.47 -0.99 -26.98
C GLN A 95 9.61 -0.67 -25.48
N LEU A 96 10.73 -0.10 -25.05
CA LEU A 96 10.91 0.40 -23.68
C LEU A 96 9.99 1.58 -23.36
N ARG A 97 9.80 2.50 -24.33
CA ARG A 97 8.90 3.63 -24.16
C ARG A 97 7.45 3.17 -24.06
N SER A 98 7.01 2.25 -24.93
CA SER A 98 5.68 1.65 -24.87
C SER A 98 5.46 0.83 -23.59
N LEU A 99 6.51 0.16 -23.09
CA LEU A 99 6.45 -0.51 -21.78
C LEU A 99 6.46 0.47 -20.61
N SER A 100 7.02 1.69 -20.75
CA SER A 100 6.93 2.70 -19.68
C SER A 100 5.61 3.48 -19.71
N GLU A 101 4.99 3.58 -20.89
CA GLU A 101 3.74 4.28 -21.16
C GLU A 101 2.52 3.36 -21.06
N ASP A 102 2.68 2.05 -20.79
CA ASP A 102 1.55 1.14 -20.58
C ASP A 102 0.72 1.64 -19.38
N PRO A 103 -0.52 2.14 -19.61
CA PRO A 103 -1.35 2.75 -18.57
C PRO A 103 -1.64 1.80 -17.41
N ARG A 104 -1.46 0.49 -17.61
CA ARG A 104 -1.70 -0.54 -16.61
C ARG A 104 -0.59 -0.67 -15.57
N LEU A 105 0.63 -0.25 -15.88
CA LEU A 105 1.76 -0.38 -14.94
C LEU A 105 1.70 0.64 -13.80
N THR A 106 1.09 1.80 -14.02
CA THR A 106 0.97 2.86 -13.02
C THR A 106 0.02 2.47 -11.86
N PRO A 107 -1.24 2.03 -12.10
CA PRO A 107 -2.14 1.57 -11.03
C PRO A 107 -1.59 0.38 -10.24
N ARG A 108 -0.95 -0.57 -10.94
CA ARG A 108 -0.35 -1.76 -10.31
C ARG A 108 0.72 -1.40 -9.28
N ARG A 109 1.56 -0.42 -9.61
CA ARG A 109 2.61 0.04 -8.69
C ARG A 109 2.01 0.72 -7.47
N THR A 110 0.98 1.54 -7.66
CA THR A 110 0.23 2.18 -6.57
C THR A 110 -0.37 1.14 -5.63
N TYR A 111 -1.13 0.17 -6.13
CA TYR A 111 -1.76 -0.85 -5.28
C TYR A 111 -0.76 -1.68 -4.48
N ARG A 112 0.39 -2.03 -5.06
CA ARG A 112 1.46 -2.70 -4.31
C ARG A 112 1.96 -1.84 -3.15
N TYR A 113 2.20 -0.56 -3.38
CA TYR A 113 2.66 0.34 -2.34
C TYR A 113 1.60 0.56 -1.26
N LEU A 114 0.32 0.65 -1.62
CA LEU A 114 -0.76 0.74 -0.64
C LEU A 114 -0.81 -0.49 0.28
N ARG A 115 -0.62 -1.71 -0.26
CA ARG A 115 -0.54 -2.91 0.59
C ARG A 115 0.71 -2.92 1.47
N LEU A 116 1.84 -2.46 0.95
CA LEU A 116 3.06 -2.30 1.74
C LEU A 116 2.89 -1.24 2.84
N VAL A 117 2.08 -0.19 2.63
CA VAL A 117 1.71 0.78 3.67
C VAL A 117 0.92 0.10 4.78
N MET A 118 -0.01 -0.81 4.48
CA MET A 118 -0.74 -1.58 5.51
C MET A 118 0.22 -2.40 6.39
N ILE A 119 1.15 -3.11 5.76
CA ILE A 119 2.16 -3.92 6.47
C ILE A 119 3.10 -3.01 7.27
N GLY A 120 3.52 -1.90 6.67
CA GLY A 120 4.34 -0.88 7.30
C GLY A 120 3.67 -0.22 8.50
N ALA A 121 2.37 0.03 8.44
CA ALA A 121 1.58 0.57 9.54
C ALA A 121 1.57 -0.39 10.74
N VAL A 122 1.35 -1.68 10.51
CA VAL A 122 1.43 -2.70 11.58
C VAL A 122 2.85 -2.77 12.17
N ALA A 123 3.88 -2.79 11.33
CA ALA A 123 5.27 -2.81 11.77
C ALA A 123 5.64 -1.55 12.57
N ALA A 124 5.16 -0.38 12.15
CA ALA A 124 5.39 0.89 12.83
C ALA A 124 4.72 0.92 14.21
N ILE A 125 3.50 0.39 14.35
CA ILE A 125 2.83 0.23 15.64
C ILE A 125 3.65 -0.66 16.58
N PHE A 126 4.07 -1.85 16.13
CA PHE A 126 4.88 -2.75 16.96
C PHE A 126 6.24 -2.15 17.33
N LEU A 127 6.88 -1.44 16.41
CA LEU A 127 8.13 -0.74 16.70
C LEU A 127 7.94 0.35 17.74
N ALA A 128 6.88 1.16 17.62
CA ALA A 128 6.57 2.21 18.59
C ALA A 128 6.24 1.64 19.98
N VAL A 129 5.49 0.54 20.05
CA VAL A 129 5.22 -0.22 21.27
C VAL A 129 6.51 -0.73 21.89
N GLY A 130 7.40 -1.34 21.09
CA GLY A 130 8.67 -1.89 21.55
C GLY A 130 9.65 -0.82 22.06
N LEU A 131 9.69 0.35 21.41
CA LEU A 131 10.52 1.47 21.87
C LEU A 131 9.97 2.09 23.16
N THR A 132 8.64 2.19 23.28
CA THR A 132 8.00 2.70 24.51
C THR A 132 8.20 1.75 25.69
N TRP A 133 8.17 0.43 25.45
CA TRP A 133 8.53 -0.55 26.47
C TRP A 133 9.90 -0.28 27.10
N GLN A 134 10.89 0.13 26.31
CA GLN A 134 12.24 0.41 26.81
C GLN A 134 12.28 1.62 27.77
N GLU A 135 11.34 2.55 27.65
CA GLU A 135 11.26 3.74 28.49
C GLU A 135 10.50 3.49 29.81
N TYR A 136 9.40 2.74 29.74
CA TYR A 136 8.51 2.53 30.89
C TYR A 136 8.82 1.26 31.70
N HIS A 137 9.56 0.29 31.13
CA HIS A 137 9.97 -0.98 31.75
C HIS A 137 8.82 -1.90 32.24
N HIS A 138 7.58 -1.63 31.83
CA HIS A 138 6.41 -2.47 32.11
C HIS A 138 5.55 -2.60 30.85
N LEU A 139 4.78 -3.70 30.77
CA LEU A 139 3.80 -3.88 29.71
C LEU A 139 2.60 -2.99 29.99
N ILE A 140 2.19 -2.21 29.00
CA ILE A 140 0.92 -1.49 29.05
C ILE A 140 -0.20 -2.51 28.74
N PRO A 141 -1.28 -2.58 29.55
CA PRO A 141 -2.32 -3.62 29.47
C PRO A 141 -2.99 -3.81 28.10
N THR A 142 -3.03 -2.77 27.26
CA THR A 142 -3.57 -2.81 25.91
C THR A 142 -2.66 -2.02 24.95
N ILE A 143 -2.67 -2.38 23.66
CA ILE A 143 -2.02 -1.60 22.59
C ILE A 143 -2.70 -0.25 22.45
N SER A 144 -4.02 -0.19 22.63
CA SER A 144 -4.79 1.05 22.55
C SER A 144 -4.37 2.10 23.62
N HIS A 145 -3.87 1.69 24.79
CA HIS A 145 -3.36 2.61 25.81
C HIS A 145 -2.05 3.32 25.43
N PHE A 146 -1.31 2.84 24.42
CA PHE A 146 -0.13 3.56 23.91
C PHE A 146 -0.49 4.91 23.31
N PHE A 147 -1.77 5.18 23.04
CA PHE A 147 -2.29 6.50 22.70
C PHE A 147 -1.85 7.59 23.69
N TYR A 148 -1.72 7.25 24.97
CA TYR A 148 -1.33 8.17 26.04
C TYR A 148 0.18 8.36 26.21
N THR A 149 0.98 7.79 25.31
CA THR A 149 2.45 7.83 25.34
C THR A 149 2.97 8.51 24.08
N PRO A 150 4.29 8.80 23.97
CA PRO A 150 4.87 9.30 22.71
C PRO A 150 4.60 8.40 21.48
N ALA A 151 4.37 7.09 21.67
CA ALA A 151 3.97 6.18 20.59
C ALA A 151 2.58 6.49 20.01
N GLY A 152 1.73 7.25 20.71
CA GLY A 152 0.40 7.65 20.25
C GLY A 152 0.42 8.32 18.88
N VAL A 153 1.43 9.14 18.58
CA VAL A 153 1.55 9.81 17.27
C VAL A 153 1.75 8.79 16.14
N VAL A 154 2.58 7.77 16.37
CA VAL A 154 2.82 6.68 15.40
C VAL A 154 1.59 5.79 15.28
N PHE A 155 0.91 5.51 16.39
CA PHE A 155 -0.34 4.75 16.41
C PHE A 155 -1.42 5.42 15.55
N VAL A 156 -1.72 6.70 15.82
CA VAL A 156 -2.74 7.46 15.08
C VAL A 156 -2.34 7.58 13.61
N GLY A 157 -1.10 7.97 13.31
CA GLY A 157 -0.62 8.14 11.93
C GLY A 157 -0.69 6.83 11.12
N SER A 158 -0.33 5.71 11.74
CA SER A 158 -0.37 4.38 11.10
C SER A 158 -1.80 3.95 10.78
N LEU A 159 -2.74 4.19 11.69
CA LEU A 159 -4.16 3.88 11.47
C LEU A 159 -4.78 4.77 10.39
N ILE A 160 -4.51 6.08 10.38
CA ILE A 160 -5.00 6.98 9.32
C ILE A 160 -4.42 6.59 7.94
N ALA A 161 -3.14 6.25 7.88
CA ALA A 161 -2.52 5.76 6.65
C ALA A 161 -3.15 4.43 6.18
N ALA A 162 -3.41 3.51 7.12
CA ALA A 162 -4.08 2.25 6.84
C ALA A 162 -5.52 2.46 6.33
N ALA A 163 -6.27 3.39 6.92
CA ALA A 163 -7.61 3.75 6.46
C ALA A 163 -7.60 4.26 5.02
N ALA A 164 -6.71 5.20 4.70
CA ALA A 164 -6.58 5.73 3.34
C ALA A 164 -6.16 4.65 2.34
N ALA A 165 -5.25 3.75 2.73
CA ALA A 165 -4.82 2.66 1.88
C ALA A 165 -5.92 1.61 1.64
N MET A 166 -6.75 1.28 2.63
CA MET A 166 -7.91 0.40 2.43
C MET A 166 -8.96 1.02 1.51
N LEU A 167 -9.26 2.32 1.68
CA LEU A 167 -10.18 3.05 0.81
C LEU A 167 -9.69 3.06 -0.64
N ALA A 168 -8.38 3.28 -0.84
CA ALA A 168 -7.80 3.27 -2.17
C ALA A 168 -7.68 1.87 -2.78
N LEU A 169 -7.55 0.81 -1.95
CA LEU A 169 -7.54 -0.59 -2.39
C LEU A 169 -8.93 -1.19 -2.56
N SER A 170 -9.97 -0.42 -2.26
CA SER A 170 -11.35 -0.83 -2.40
C SER A 170 -11.62 -1.14 -3.89
N GLY A 171 -11.70 -2.43 -4.19
CA GLY A 171 -11.84 -2.95 -5.55
C GLY A 171 -13.30 -2.94 -5.99
N ASP A 172 -13.77 -4.06 -6.52
CA ASP A 172 -15.17 -4.28 -6.89
C ASP A 172 -15.86 -5.30 -5.95
N GLY A 173 -17.13 -5.58 -6.23
CA GLY A 173 -17.96 -6.51 -5.45
C GLY A 173 -18.14 -6.20 -3.95
N VAL A 174 -18.39 -7.27 -3.19
CA VAL A 174 -18.59 -7.23 -1.73
C VAL A 174 -17.34 -6.76 -0.98
N GLN A 175 -16.16 -7.06 -1.53
CA GLN A 175 -14.89 -6.66 -0.92
C GLN A 175 -14.75 -5.14 -0.86
N GLN A 176 -15.22 -4.44 -1.88
CA GLN A 176 -15.27 -2.97 -1.89
C GLN A 176 -16.03 -2.43 -0.68
N VAL A 177 -17.28 -2.89 -0.49
CA VAL A 177 -18.14 -2.46 0.61
C VAL A 177 -17.49 -2.70 1.97
N LEU A 178 -16.91 -3.88 2.17
CA LEU A 178 -16.25 -4.23 3.42
C LEU A 178 -15.02 -3.34 3.68
N LEU A 179 -14.18 -3.11 2.66
CA LEU A 179 -12.99 -2.27 2.82
C LEU A 179 -13.33 -0.79 3.04
N ASP A 180 -14.38 -0.28 2.40
CA ASP A 180 -14.85 1.11 2.63
C ASP A 180 -15.34 1.30 4.05
N ILE A 181 -16.14 0.36 4.57
CA ILE A 181 -16.59 0.39 5.98
C ILE A 181 -15.38 0.30 6.91
N ALA A 182 -14.45 -0.62 6.66
CA ALA A 182 -13.22 -0.73 7.47
C ALA A 182 -12.43 0.59 7.47
N ALA A 183 -12.30 1.24 6.32
CA ALA A 183 -11.63 2.52 6.17
C ALA A 183 -12.34 3.66 6.94
N MET A 184 -13.66 3.60 7.11
CA MET A 184 -14.41 4.56 7.92
C MET A 184 -14.24 4.33 9.43
N LEU A 185 -14.13 3.06 9.86
CA LEU A 185 -14.01 2.68 11.26
C LEU A 185 -12.62 2.95 11.83
N VAL A 186 -11.56 2.73 11.05
CA VAL A 186 -10.17 2.85 11.54
C VAL A 186 -9.81 4.24 12.06
N PRO A 187 -10.18 5.36 11.42
CA PRO A 187 -9.95 6.68 11.99
C PRO A 187 -10.65 6.90 13.33
N ILE A 188 -11.80 6.27 13.58
CA ILE A 188 -12.48 6.36 14.88
C ILE A 188 -11.66 5.64 15.95
N ILE A 189 -11.14 4.45 15.64
CA ILE A 189 -10.19 3.71 16.52
C ILE A 189 -8.95 4.56 16.81
N ALA A 190 -8.47 5.30 15.81
CA ALA A 190 -7.30 6.14 15.94
C ALA A 190 -7.56 7.39 16.80
N LEU A 191 -8.68 8.06 16.59
CA LEU A 191 -8.95 9.40 17.14
C LEU A 191 -9.67 9.36 18.49
N VAL A 192 -10.37 8.26 18.80
CA VAL A 192 -11.08 8.08 20.07
C VAL A 192 -10.18 7.27 21.01
N PRO A 193 -9.68 7.87 22.11
CA PRO A 193 -8.85 7.15 23.07
C PRO A 193 -9.67 6.14 23.87
N THR A 194 -9.01 5.08 24.34
CA THR A 194 -9.63 4.11 25.25
C THR A 194 -9.61 4.60 26.68
N ASN A 195 -10.66 4.27 27.43
CA ASN A 195 -10.68 4.51 28.86
C ASN A 195 -9.50 3.82 29.57
N ALA A 196 -8.87 4.53 30.51
CA ALA A 196 -7.83 4.00 31.36
C ALA A 196 -8.23 4.20 32.83
N ASP A 197 -7.88 3.24 33.68
CA ASP A 197 -8.04 3.37 35.11
C ASP A 197 -6.91 4.20 35.73
N ASN A 198 -7.11 4.67 36.97
CA ASN A 198 -6.11 5.49 37.66
C ASN A 198 -4.75 4.79 37.83
N LYS A 199 -4.73 3.47 38.02
CA LYS A 199 -3.49 2.71 38.17
C LYS A 199 -2.68 2.69 36.86
N ILE A 200 -3.36 2.55 35.72
CA ILE A 200 -2.74 2.64 34.39
C ILE A 200 -2.22 4.06 34.17
N LEU A 201 -3.02 5.09 34.46
CA LEU A 201 -2.62 6.48 34.25
C LEU A 201 -1.39 6.86 35.11
N GLU A 202 -1.34 6.43 36.37
CA GLU A 202 -0.18 6.59 37.24
C GLU A 202 1.08 5.95 36.66
N ASN A 203 0.97 4.71 36.17
CA ASN A 203 2.08 4.01 35.53
C ASN A 203 2.57 4.71 34.25
N LEU A 204 1.65 5.36 33.52
CA LEU A 204 1.96 6.14 32.33
C LEU A 204 2.41 7.58 32.63
N ARG A 205 2.54 7.94 33.91
CA ARG A 205 2.87 9.30 34.39
C ARG A 205 1.92 10.37 33.85
N GLN A 206 0.65 10.00 33.72
CA GLN A 206 -0.45 10.87 33.33
C GLN A 206 -1.22 11.34 34.56
N ASN A 207 -1.97 12.43 34.42
CA ASN A 207 -2.88 12.88 35.47
C ASN A 207 -4.01 11.85 35.66
N VAL A 208 -4.25 11.48 36.91
CA VAL A 208 -5.39 10.63 37.31
C VAL A 208 -6.72 11.30 36.99
N CYS A 209 -7.78 10.50 36.95
CA CYS A 209 -9.11 10.96 36.61
C CYS A 209 -9.62 12.00 37.62
N PRO A 210 -10.21 13.12 37.16
CA PRO A 210 -10.80 14.11 38.04
C PRO A 210 -12.09 13.57 38.69
N ASP A 211 -12.48 14.21 39.79
CA ASP A 211 -13.75 13.99 40.49
C ASP A 211 -13.93 12.59 41.11
N GLY A 212 -12.82 11.92 41.45
CA GLY A 212 -12.86 10.61 42.10
C GLY A 212 -13.33 9.47 41.20
N ARG A 213 -13.43 9.70 39.87
CA ARG A 213 -13.71 8.63 38.91
C ARG A 213 -12.55 7.65 38.86
N GLU A 214 -12.86 6.36 38.77
CA GLU A 214 -11.84 5.31 38.67
C GLU A 214 -11.33 5.12 37.23
N VAL A 215 -12.17 5.46 36.24
CA VAL A 215 -11.93 5.20 34.81
C VAL A 215 -12.34 6.42 33.99
N CYS A 216 -11.44 6.91 33.13
CA CYS A 216 -11.72 8.05 32.26
C CYS A 216 -10.72 8.17 31.09
N VAL A 217 -10.98 9.15 30.21
CA VAL A 217 -9.99 9.73 29.30
C VAL A 217 -9.38 10.96 29.99
N PRO A 218 -8.04 11.08 30.12
CA PRO A 218 -7.44 12.23 30.78
C PRO A 218 -7.71 13.54 30.02
N SER A 219 -7.96 14.62 30.76
CA SER A 219 -8.39 15.92 30.22
C SER A 219 -7.58 16.46 29.02
N PRO A 220 -6.23 16.33 28.96
CA PRO A 220 -5.47 16.76 27.79
C PRO A 220 -5.88 16.07 26.48
N PHE A 221 -6.42 14.84 26.56
CA PHE A 221 -6.74 14.02 25.40
C PHE A 221 -8.18 14.16 24.90
N ASP A 222 -9.10 14.66 25.73
CA ASP A 222 -10.48 14.95 25.31
C ASP A 222 -10.52 16.01 24.20
N GLY A 223 -9.67 17.04 24.30
CA GLY A 223 -9.55 18.08 23.27
C GLY A 223 -9.08 17.52 21.92
N TYR A 224 -8.06 16.66 21.93
CA TYR A 224 -7.55 16.02 20.70
C TYR A 224 -8.62 15.13 20.06
N ALA A 225 -9.32 14.33 20.87
CA ALA A 225 -10.36 13.45 20.37
C ALA A 225 -11.56 14.24 19.81
N THR A 226 -11.96 15.33 20.46
CA THR A 226 -13.03 16.23 19.99
C THR A 226 -12.70 16.85 18.64
N ILE A 227 -11.50 17.42 18.50
CA ILE A 227 -11.05 18.03 17.24
C ILE A 227 -10.93 16.97 16.15
N GLY A 228 -10.30 15.83 16.46
CA GLY A 228 -10.15 14.71 15.54
C GLY A 228 -11.50 14.22 15.00
N MET A 229 -12.46 13.98 15.89
CA MET A 229 -13.81 13.57 15.49
C MET A 229 -14.54 14.64 14.71
N THR A 230 -14.39 15.91 15.04
CA THR A 230 -14.99 17.01 14.27
C THR A 230 -14.44 17.03 12.83
N VAL A 231 -13.12 16.87 12.67
CA VAL A 231 -12.50 16.76 11.34
C VAL A 231 -13.04 15.53 10.60
N TRP A 232 -13.14 14.37 11.27
CA TRP A 232 -13.70 13.16 10.66
C TRP A 232 -15.15 13.37 10.20
N LEU A 233 -15.98 14.01 11.03
CA LEU A 233 -17.38 14.29 10.72
C LEU A 233 -17.56 15.24 9.54
N ILE A 234 -16.56 16.07 9.20
CA ILE A 234 -16.58 16.95 8.03
C ILE A 234 -15.93 16.27 6.81
N ALA A 235 -14.79 15.62 7.00
CA ALA A 235 -13.99 15.04 5.93
C ALA A 235 -14.70 13.86 5.26
N VAL A 236 -15.28 12.93 6.04
CA VAL A 236 -15.98 11.76 5.50
C VAL A 236 -17.14 12.15 4.58
N PRO A 237 -18.13 12.96 4.98
CA PRO A 237 -19.24 13.30 4.09
C PRO A 237 -18.75 14.10 2.88
N THR A 238 -17.70 14.91 3.03
CA THR A 238 -17.07 15.59 1.89
C THR A 238 -16.54 14.58 0.86
N VAL A 239 -15.80 13.56 1.28
CA VAL A 239 -15.30 12.49 0.40
C VAL A 239 -16.45 11.71 -0.21
N LEU A 240 -17.48 11.35 0.57
CA LEU A 240 -18.67 10.64 0.09
C LEU A 240 -19.45 11.45 -0.96
N LEU A 241 -19.58 12.77 -0.78
CA LEU A 241 -20.21 13.66 -1.75
C LEU A 241 -19.39 13.78 -3.03
N ILE A 242 -18.06 13.87 -2.93
CA ILE A 242 -17.17 13.88 -4.10
C ILE A 242 -17.28 12.57 -4.86
N ALA A 243 -17.21 11.43 -4.17
CA ALA A 243 -17.37 10.10 -4.77
C ALA A 243 -18.73 9.96 -5.48
N LEU A 244 -19.81 10.43 -4.85
CA LEU A 244 -21.14 10.47 -5.45
C LEU A 244 -21.19 11.35 -6.71
N ALA A 245 -20.58 12.55 -6.68
CA ALA A 245 -20.54 13.46 -7.82
C ALA A 245 -19.78 12.85 -9.01
N ILE A 246 -18.62 12.21 -8.76
CA ILE A 246 -17.85 11.49 -9.78
C ILE A 246 -18.67 10.32 -10.34
N GLY A 247 -19.29 9.50 -9.48
CA GLY A 247 -20.11 8.37 -9.93
C GLY A 247 -21.33 8.79 -10.77
N ILE A 248 -21.95 9.94 -10.44
CA ILE A 248 -23.04 10.51 -11.25
C ILE A 248 -22.52 11.02 -12.61
N ALA A 249 -21.33 11.65 -12.65
CA ALA A 249 -20.72 12.10 -13.89
C ALA A 249 -20.37 10.92 -14.81
N ASP A 250 -19.81 9.84 -14.24
CA ASP A 250 -19.46 8.61 -14.98
C ASP A 250 -20.68 7.88 -15.52
N ARG A 251 -21.82 7.92 -14.81
CA ARG A 251 -23.09 7.42 -15.33
C ARG A 251 -23.50 8.13 -16.63
N ARG A 252 -23.31 9.44 -16.71
CA ARG A 252 -23.70 10.23 -17.88
C ARG A 252 -22.84 9.93 -19.10
N SER A 253 -21.56 9.60 -18.89
CA SER A 253 -20.61 9.32 -19.97
C SER A 253 -20.64 7.87 -20.45
N SER A 254 -20.77 6.91 -19.52
CA SER A 254 -20.60 5.48 -19.81
C SER A 254 -21.90 4.67 -19.76
N GLY A 255 -22.99 5.22 -19.24
CA GLY A 255 -24.26 4.52 -19.02
C GLY A 255 -24.20 3.39 -17.97
N ARG A 256 -23.02 3.11 -17.40
CA ARG A 256 -22.80 2.07 -16.40
C ARG A 256 -22.95 2.65 -15.00
N PHE A 257 -24.16 2.56 -14.45
CA PHE A 257 -24.37 2.81 -13.03
C PHE A 257 -24.67 1.48 -12.36
N THR A 258 -23.72 0.99 -11.56
CA THR A 258 -23.89 -0.29 -10.88
C THR A 258 -24.74 -0.07 -9.64
N THR A 259 -25.78 -0.90 -9.46
CA THR A 259 -26.59 -0.93 -8.22
C THR A 259 -25.71 -1.08 -6.98
N GLN A 260 -24.56 -1.75 -7.13
CA GLN A 260 -23.55 -1.92 -6.09
C GLN A 260 -22.94 -0.59 -5.61
N PHE A 261 -22.64 0.36 -6.51
CA PHE A 261 -22.11 1.67 -6.11
C PHE A 261 -23.09 2.40 -5.18
N LEU A 262 -24.38 2.40 -5.53
CA LEU A 262 -25.43 2.99 -4.68
C LEU A 262 -25.54 2.31 -3.31
N TRP A 263 -25.48 0.98 -3.27
CA TRP A 263 -25.50 0.24 -2.00
C TRP A 263 -24.31 0.57 -1.13
N THR A 264 -23.11 0.63 -1.72
CA THR A 264 -21.87 1.00 -1.03
C THR A 264 -21.99 2.41 -0.45
N GLN A 265 -22.42 3.35 -1.27
CA GLN A 265 -22.61 4.75 -0.88
C GLN A 265 -23.66 4.90 0.22
N GLY A 266 -24.80 4.22 0.09
CA GLY A 266 -25.87 4.22 1.09
C GLY A 266 -25.42 3.65 2.43
N LEU A 267 -24.65 2.56 2.41
CA LEU A 267 -24.13 1.94 3.64
C LEU A 267 -23.07 2.82 4.31
N CYS A 268 -22.17 3.45 3.54
CA CYS A 268 -21.22 4.42 4.08
C CYS A 268 -21.91 5.62 4.73
N TRP A 269 -22.96 6.16 4.10
CA TRP A 269 -23.79 7.20 4.71
C TRP A 269 -24.49 6.73 5.98
N ALA A 270 -25.03 5.51 6.00
CA ALA A 270 -25.66 4.95 7.19
C ALA A 270 -24.67 4.84 8.36
N VAL A 271 -23.45 4.35 8.11
CA VAL A 271 -22.37 4.30 9.12
C VAL A 271 -22.02 5.70 9.60
N TRP A 272 -21.84 6.67 8.69
CA TRP A 272 -21.53 8.04 9.08
C TRP A 272 -22.65 8.68 9.91
N ILE A 273 -23.92 8.54 9.51
CA ILE A 273 -25.07 9.07 10.26
C ILE A 273 -25.14 8.44 11.65
N ALA A 274 -24.90 7.13 11.77
CA ALA A 274 -24.89 6.45 13.06
C ALA A 274 -23.81 7.02 13.99
N VAL A 275 -22.59 7.20 13.48
CA VAL A 275 -21.47 7.79 14.26
C VAL A 275 -21.72 9.26 14.59
N PHE A 276 -22.21 10.06 13.63
CA PHE A 276 -22.57 11.46 13.82
C PHE A 276 -23.63 11.59 14.93
N THR A 277 -24.70 10.78 14.86
CA THR A 277 -25.76 10.79 15.86
C THR A 277 -25.23 10.39 17.23
N TRP A 278 -24.40 9.34 17.29
CA TRP A 278 -23.79 8.90 18.53
C TRP A 278 -22.91 9.99 19.16
N PHE A 279 -22.02 10.60 18.38
CA PHE A 279 -21.12 11.64 18.86
C PHE A 279 -21.85 12.91 19.31
N MET A 280 -22.86 13.35 18.55
CA MET A 280 -23.55 14.63 18.81
C MET A 280 -24.60 14.55 19.91
N TRP A 281 -25.31 13.42 20.06
CA TRP A 281 -26.38 13.27 21.05
C TRP A 281 -26.02 12.41 22.26
N PHE A 282 -25.03 11.52 22.15
CA PHE A 282 -24.64 10.62 23.24
C PHE A 282 -23.12 10.63 23.45
N ARG A 283 -22.56 11.84 23.56
CA ARG A 283 -21.11 12.08 23.63
C ARG A 283 -20.40 11.30 24.75
N GLU A 284 -20.99 11.21 25.95
CA GLU A 284 -20.41 10.44 27.06
C GLU A 284 -20.33 8.95 26.74
N ALA A 285 -21.42 8.37 26.21
CA ALA A 285 -21.43 6.97 25.78
C ALA A 285 -20.46 6.73 24.62
N PHE A 286 -20.32 7.71 23.71
CA PHE A 286 -19.38 7.65 22.60
C PHE A 286 -17.93 7.61 23.09
N PHE A 287 -17.53 8.46 24.03
CA PHE A 287 -16.18 8.38 24.60
C PHE A 287 -15.98 7.14 25.47
N ALA A 288 -17.05 6.61 26.08
CA ALA A 288 -16.96 5.39 26.87
C ALA A 288 -16.73 4.11 26.03
N ALA A 289 -17.32 4.03 24.83
CA ALA A 289 -17.36 2.79 24.05
C ALA A 289 -17.00 2.92 22.56
N GLY A 290 -16.85 4.13 22.04
CA GLY A 290 -16.62 4.43 20.62
C GLY A 290 -15.39 3.74 20.05
N HIS A 291 -14.27 3.76 20.78
CA HIS A 291 -13.08 3.02 20.40
C HIS A 291 -13.35 1.51 20.31
N TYR A 292 -13.87 0.91 21.38
CA TYR A 292 -14.08 -0.53 21.47
C TYR A 292 -15.08 -1.05 20.44
N ILE A 293 -16.22 -0.37 20.28
CA ILE A 293 -17.25 -0.74 19.29
C ILE A 293 -16.67 -0.64 17.87
N SER A 294 -15.92 0.41 17.57
CA SER A 294 -15.28 0.56 16.25
C SER A 294 -14.21 -0.49 15.99
N ALA A 295 -13.40 -0.84 17.00
CA ALA A 295 -12.37 -1.87 16.90
C ALA A 295 -12.98 -3.26 16.68
N VAL A 296 -14.01 -3.62 17.44
CA VAL A 296 -14.74 -4.88 17.26
C VAL A 296 -15.39 -4.93 15.88
N ALA A 297 -16.09 -3.86 15.47
CA ALA A 297 -16.69 -3.79 14.14
C ALA A 297 -15.65 -3.92 13.03
N PHE A 298 -14.49 -3.27 13.16
CA PHE A 298 -13.38 -3.39 12.22
C PHE A 298 -12.86 -4.83 12.12
N PHE A 299 -12.60 -5.49 13.25
CA PHE A 299 -12.14 -6.88 13.24
C PHE A 299 -13.18 -7.86 12.69
N ILE A 300 -14.49 -7.61 12.92
CA ILE A 300 -15.56 -8.36 12.25
C ILE A 300 -15.45 -8.19 10.74
N VAL A 301 -15.35 -6.95 10.25
CA VAL A 301 -15.25 -6.67 8.81
C VAL A 301 -14.00 -7.32 8.19
N VAL A 302 -12.83 -7.22 8.83
CA VAL A 302 -11.60 -7.89 8.36
C VAL A 302 -11.75 -9.41 8.37
N THR A 303 -12.42 -9.98 9.38
CA THR A 303 -12.72 -11.41 9.44
C THR A 303 -13.61 -11.83 8.27
N LEU A 304 -14.63 -11.03 7.95
CA LEU A 304 -15.50 -11.27 6.80
C LEU A 304 -14.73 -11.21 5.48
N VAL A 305 -13.78 -10.27 5.33
CA VAL A 305 -12.89 -10.23 4.16
C VAL A 305 -12.01 -11.48 4.09
N ALA A 306 -11.42 -11.92 5.19
CA ALA A 306 -10.61 -13.14 5.24
C ALA A 306 -11.43 -14.40 4.89
N LEU A 307 -12.65 -14.51 5.43
CA LEU A 307 -13.59 -15.58 5.10
C LEU A 307 -14.01 -15.55 3.63
N TRP A 308 -14.30 -14.36 3.09
CA TRP A 308 -14.64 -14.19 1.68
C TRP A 308 -13.52 -14.72 0.78
N GLN A 309 -12.26 -14.39 1.10
CA GLN A 309 -11.09 -14.90 0.38
C GLN A 309 -10.89 -16.41 0.58
N ALA A 310 -11.17 -16.94 1.76
CA ALA A 310 -11.08 -18.38 2.03
C ALA A 310 -12.12 -19.20 1.25
N ILE A 311 -13.35 -18.70 1.14
CA ILE A 311 -14.48 -19.38 0.51
C ILE A 311 -14.44 -19.26 -1.02
N LEU A 312 -14.19 -18.06 -1.54
CA LEU A 312 -14.28 -17.79 -2.99
C LEU A 312 -12.94 -17.87 -3.72
N GLY A 313 -11.80 -17.79 -3.02
CA GLY A 313 -10.48 -17.97 -3.62
C GLY A 313 -10.33 -19.26 -4.44
N PRO A 314 -10.86 -20.42 -4.00
CA PRO A 314 -10.89 -21.64 -4.80
C PRO A 314 -11.67 -21.53 -6.11
N LEU A 315 -12.77 -20.76 -6.15
CA LEU A 315 -13.59 -20.58 -7.35
C LEU A 315 -12.87 -19.69 -8.38
N GLN A 316 -12.23 -18.62 -7.90
CA GLN A 316 -11.39 -17.75 -8.75
C GLN A 316 -10.22 -18.55 -9.34
N THR A 317 -9.54 -19.36 -8.53
CA THR A 317 -8.45 -20.22 -8.99
C THR A 317 -8.94 -21.24 -10.03
N ARG A 318 -10.16 -21.80 -9.87
CA ARG A 318 -10.75 -22.71 -10.87
C ARG A 318 -11.02 -22.03 -12.20
N GLN A 319 -11.43 -20.77 -12.22
CA GLN A 319 -11.59 -20.00 -13.46
C GLN A 319 -10.25 -19.74 -14.15
N GLU A 320 -9.19 -19.41 -13.40
CA GLU A 320 -7.83 -19.26 -13.95
C GLU A 320 -7.31 -20.57 -14.57
N ILE A 321 -7.59 -21.71 -13.91
CA ILE A 321 -7.27 -23.05 -14.44
C ILE A 321 -8.05 -23.34 -15.72
N ALA A 322 -9.33 -22.99 -15.78
CA ALA A 322 -10.15 -23.14 -16.98
C ALA A 322 -9.62 -22.29 -18.16
N ASN A 323 -8.94 -21.18 -17.86
CA ASN A 323 -8.26 -20.33 -18.83
C ASN A 323 -6.85 -20.83 -19.23
N GLY A 324 -6.44 -22.01 -18.76
CA GLY A 324 -5.19 -22.68 -19.16
C GLY A 324 -3.98 -22.43 -18.26
N GLU A 325 -4.12 -21.69 -17.15
CA GLU A 325 -3.03 -21.48 -16.19
C GLU A 325 -2.92 -22.65 -15.21
N LYS A 326 -1.74 -23.25 -15.09
CA LYS A 326 -1.51 -24.32 -14.09
C LYS A 326 -1.30 -23.68 -12.72
N PRO A 327 -2.07 -24.07 -11.69
CA PRO A 327 -1.98 -23.47 -10.37
C PRO A 327 -0.71 -23.98 -9.70
N THR A 328 0.11 -23.03 -9.27
CA THR A 328 1.32 -23.30 -8.48
C THR A 328 0.95 -24.03 -7.18
N PRO A 329 1.85 -24.84 -6.60
CA PRO A 329 1.61 -25.49 -5.30
C PRO A 329 1.22 -24.49 -4.20
N LEU A 330 1.78 -23.28 -4.26
CA LEU A 330 1.47 -22.16 -3.35
C LEU A 330 0.00 -21.72 -3.46
N GLN A 331 -0.55 -21.60 -4.67
CA GLN A 331 -1.94 -21.22 -4.89
C GLN A 331 -2.93 -22.25 -4.34
N ARG A 332 -2.56 -23.54 -4.29
CA ARG A 332 -3.42 -24.59 -3.72
C ARG A 332 -3.51 -24.56 -2.19
N GLY A 333 -2.43 -24.17 -1.52
CA GLY A 333 -2.41 -24.06 -0.05
C GLY A 333 -3.06 -22.77 0.48
N LEU A 334 -3.24 -21.79 -0.38
CA LEU A 334 -3.65 -20.44 -0.05
C LEU A 334 -5.01 -20.31 0.65
N PRO A 335 -6.08 -21.04 0.25
CA PRO A 335 -7.36 -20.98 0.95
C PRO A 335 -7.24 -21.43 2.41
N TRP A 336 -6.36 -22.41 2.70
CA TRP A 336 -6.11 -22.87 4.08
C TRP A 336 -5.46 -21.80 4.94
N VAL A 337 -4.58 -21.00 4.35
CA VAL A 337 -3.97 -19.86 5.06
C VAL A 337 -5.04 -18.81 5.39
N TYR A 338 -5.96 -18.52 4.47
CA TYR A 338 -7.08 -17.61 4.75
C TYR A 338 -8.05 -18.17 5.79
N TRP A 339 -8.34 -19.47 5.78
CA TRP A 339 -9.11 -20.13 6.84
C TRP A 339 -8.42 -20.01 8.20
N PHE A 340 -7.10 -20.22 8.26
CA PHE A 340 -6.33 -20.05 9.48
C PHE A 340 -6.40 -18.61 10.01
N ILE A 341 -6.22 -17.61 9.14
CA ILE A 341 -6.34 -16.19 9.51
C ILE A 341 -7.76 -15.89 10.01
N ALA A 342 -8.79 -16.35 9.31
CA ALA A 342 -10.18 -16.14 9.72
C ALA A 342 -10.45 -16.80 11.10
N ALA A 343 -10.00 -18.03 11.31
CA ALA A 343 -10.13 -18.72 12.59
C ALA A 343 -9.38 -17.99 13.73
N LEU A 344 -8.18 -17.48 13.46
CA LEU A 344 -7.42 -16.65 14.39
C LEU A 344 -8.21 -15.39 14.78
N LEU A 345 -8.76 -14.66 13.81
CA LEU A 345 -9.51 -13.43 14.06
C LEU A 345 -10.84 -13.69 14.78
N VAL A 346 -11.53 -14.80 14.47
CA VAL A 346 -12.70 -15.25 15.26
C VAL A 346 -12.30 -15.56 16.69
N GLY A 347 -11.17 -16.23 16.90
CA GLY A 347 -10.61 -16.49 18.23
C GLY A 347 -10.31 -15.20 18.99
N VAL A 348 -9.71 -14.21 18.32
CA VAL A 348 -9.45 -12.86 18.88
C VAL A 348 -10.76 -12.17 19.28
N LEU A 349 -11.79 -12.20 18.43
CA LEU A 349 -13.11 -11.63 18.74
C LEU A 349 -13.77 -12.32 19.95
N PHE A 350 -13.75 -13.66 19.98
CA PHE A 350 -14.34 -14.43 21.07
C PHE A 350 -13.59 -14.20 22.39
N MET A 351 -12.26 -14.20 22.35
CA MET A 351 -11.41 -13.95 23.52
C MET A 351 -11.60 -12.52 24.02
N GLY A 352 -11.61 -11.53 23.14
CA GLY A 352 -11.90 -10.14 23.48
C GLY A 352 -13.28 -9.98 24.14
N ALA A 353 -14.31 -10.61 23.59
CA ALA A 353 -15.65 -10.61 24.17
C ALA A 353 -15.69 -11.29 25.55
N ALA A 354 -14.98 -12.41 25.73
CA ALA A 354 -14.93 -13.12 27.01
C ALA A 354 -14.19 -12.31 28.10
N ILE A 355 -13.13 -11.58 27.74
CA ILE A 355 -12.46 -10.64 28.66
C ILE A 355 -13.40 -9.49 29.00
N PHE A 356 -14.00 -8.87 27.99
CA PHE A 356 -14.85 -7.68 28.16
C PHE A 356 -16.09 -7.96 29.00
N THR A 357 -16.69 -9.15 28.86
CA THR A 357 -17.87 -9.58 29.64
C THR A 357 -17.50 -10.11 31.03
N GLY A 358 -16.21 -10.20 31.37
CA GLY A 358 -15.73 -10.74 32.64
C GLY A 358 -15.84 -12.26 32.78
N LEU A 359 -16.19 -12.98 31.69
CA LEU A 359 -16.18 -14.45 31.65
C LEU A 359 -14.77 -15.00 31.87
N ILE A 360 -13.76 -14.26 31.40
CA ILE A 360 -12.35 -14.56 31.64
C ILE A 360 -11.70 -13.34 32.30
N LYS A 361 -11.01 -13.57 33.41
CA LYS A 361 -10.17 -12.56 34.09
C LYS A 361 -8.71 -12.83 33.73
N PRO A 362 -8.20 -12.25 32.62
CA PRO A 362 -6.82 -12.47 32.28
C PRO A 362 -5.90 -11.80 33.30
N GLY A 363 -4.61 -12.10 33.22
CA GLY A 363 -3.59 -11.26 33.85
C GLY A 363 -3.62 -9.82 33.29
N PRO A 364 -2.83 -8.90 33.88
CA PRO A 364 -2.82 -7.48 33.51
C PRO A 364 -2.67 -7.21 32.01
N ASP A 365 -2.01 -8.11 31.28
CA ASP A 365 -1.63 -7.91 29.89
C ASP A 365 -2.46 -8.76 28.90
N GLY A 366 -3.53 -9.42 29.36
CA GLY A 366 -4.27 -10.34 28.49
C GLY A 366 -4.92 -9.66 27.28
N MET A 367 -5.44 -8.46 27.47
CA MET A 367 -6.06 -7.69 26.39
C MET A 367 -5.01 -7.21 25.37
N PHE A 368 -3.80 -6.85 25.83
CA PHE A 368 -2.66 -6.55 24.95
C PHE A 368 -2.40 -7.69 23.97
N TRP A 369 -2.36 -8.94 24.45
CA TRP A 369 -2.14 -10.09 23.58
C TRP A 369 -3.27 -10.32 22.59
N VAL A 370 -4.53 -10.12 23.00
CA VAL A 370 -5.69 -10.21 22.09
C VAL A 370 -5.58 -9.18 20.96
N GLU A 371 -5.29 -7.92 21.30
CA GLU A 371 -5.07 -6.86 20.31
C GLU A 371 -3.85 -7.14 19.41
N ALA A 372 -2.74 -7.63 19.99
CA ALA A 372 -1.53 -7.97 19.26
C ALA A 372 -1.77 -9.08 18.24
N TRP A 373 -2.47 -10.15 18.62
CA TRP A 373 -2.82 -11.24 17.70
C TRP A 373 -3.78 -10.78 16.60
N GLY A 374 -4.72 -9.89 16.92
CA GLY A 374 -5.57 -9.24 15.92
C GLY A 374 -4.76 -8.47 14.89
N LEU A 375 -3.83 -7.62 15.34
CA LEU A 375 -2.95 -6.84 14.45
C LEU A 375 -1.98 -7.72 13.65
N ILE A 376 -1.43 -8.78 14.24
CA ILE A 376 -0.59 -9.76 13.53
C ILE A 376 -1.41 -10.45 12.44
N GLY A 377 -2.63 -10.94 12.75
CA GLY A 377 -3.51 -11.56 11.78
C GLY A 377 -3.82 -10.64 10.60
N PHE A 378 -4.10 -9.36 10.89
CA PHE A 378 -4.27 -8.33 9.87
C PHE A 378 -3.02 -8.08 9.03
N GLY A 379 -1.86 -7.92 9.66
CA GLY A 379 -0.58 -7.72 8.94
C GLY A 379 -0.21 -8.90 8.06
N VAL A 380 -0.39 -10.13 8.56
CA VAL A 380 -0.15 -11.37 7.81
C VAL A 380 -1.11 -11.49 6.63
N PHE A 381 -2.40 -11.15 6.82
CA PHE A 381 -3.37 -11.10 5.73
C PHE A 381 -2.90 -10.19 4.59
N TRP A 382 -2.48 -8.97 4.91
CA TRP A 382 -1.99 -8.02 3.89
C TRP A 382 -0.66 -8.43 3.27
N LEU A 383 0.22 -9.07 4.03
CA LEU A 383 1.47 -9.64 3.52
C LEU A 383 1.18 -10.69 2.45
N ILE A 384 0.26 -11.61 2.74
CA ILE A 384 -0.15 -12.67 1.82
C ILE A 384 -0.83 -12.08 0.57
N GLN A 385 -1.75 -11.12 0.75
CA GLN A 385 -2.38 -10.39 -0.37
C GLN A 385 -1.35 -9.70 -1.26
N THR A 386 -0.31 -9.11 -0.65
CA THR A 386 0.79 -8.46 -1.39
C THR A 386 1.54 -9.44 -2.26
N PHE A 387 1.86 -10.63 -1.74
CA PHE A 387 2.56 -11.65 -2.53
C PHE A 387 1.69 -12.22 -3.65
N GLN A 388 0.43 -12.53 -3.37
CA GLN A 388 -0.52 -13.05 -4.37
C GLN A 388 -0.70 -12.07 -5.52
N LYS A 389 -0.98 -10.83 -5.18
CA LYS A 389 -1.31 -9.77 -6.14
C LYS A 389 -0.08 -9.00 -6.58
N TRP A 390 1.12 -9.49 -6.26
CA TRP A 390 2.34 -8.84 -6.73
C TRP A 390 2.35 -8.80 -8.25
N ARG A 391 1.87 -9.84 -8.93
CA ARG A 391 1.94 -9.93 -10.39
C ARG A 391 0.65 -9.57 -11.14
N VAL A 392 -0.48 -9.49 -10.45
CA VAL A 392 -1.80 -9.29 -11.05
C VAL A 392 -2.17 -7.80 -11.01
N LEU A 393 -2.91 -7.33 -12.02
CA LEU A 393 -3.57 -6.02 -11.98
C LEU A 393 -4.85 -6.19 -11.17
N ASP A 394 -5.04 -5.41 -10.10
CA ASP A 394 -6.37 -5.28 -9.52
C ASP A 394 -7.23 -4.55 -10.56
N ALA A 395 -8.18 -5.28 -11.15
CA ALA A 395 -9.11 -4.78 -12.16
C ALA A 395 -10.38 -4.25 -11.50
#